data_AF-A0A8D0YKJ3-F1
#
_entry.id   AF-A0A8D0YKJ3-F1
#
_cell.length_a   1.000
_cell.length_b   1.000
_cell.length_c   1.000
_cell.angle_alpha   90.00
_cell.angle_beta   90.00
_cell.angle_gamma   90.00
#
_symmetry.space_group_name_H-M   'P 1'
#
loop_
_entity.id
_entity.type
_entity.pdbx_description
1 polymer ?
#
loop_
_entity_poly.entity_id
_entity_poly.type
_entity_poly.pdbx_seq_one_letter_code
_entity_poly.pdbx_strand_id
1 'polypeptide(L)'
;MGPWLGSLLSALLLLLYVAGTAHCDTPANCTYPDLLGTWIFHVGPGGSQRDVNCSVMGPPEKKVVVHLKKLDTAYDDFGNSGRFTIIYNQGFEIVLNDYKWFAFFKVAKLEGEFWKLQMKYPCQMDFS
;
A
#
# COMPACT_ATOMS: atom_id res chain seq x y z
N MET A 1 32.80 -44.14 2.89
CA MET A 1 31.81 -43.50 2.00
C MET A 1 30.96 -42.60 2.87
N GLY A 2 31.01 -41.29 2.61
CA GLY A 2 30.98 -40.26 3.66
C GLY A 2 29.60 -39.83 4.15
N PRO A 3 29.36 -39.76 5.48
CA PRO A 3 28.15 -39.17 6.08
C PRO A 3 27.99 -37.66 5.79
N TRP A 4 29.04 -37.02 5.26
CA TRP A 4 29.07 -35.62 4.88
C TRP A 4 28.13 -35.25 3.71
N LEU A 5 27.95 -36.13 2.71
CA LEU A 5 27.07 -35.82 1.57
C LEU A 5 25.60 -35.73 1.99
N GLY A 6 25.15 -36.60 2.90
CA GLY A 6 23.76 -36.60 3.39
C GLY A 6 23.42 -35.36 4.20
N SER A 7 24.36 -34.87 5.01
CA SER A 7 24.18 -33.64 5.79
C SER A 7 24.09 -32.39 4.92
N LEU A 8 24.89 -32.31 3.84
CA LEU A 8 24.85 -31.19 2.90
C LEU A 8 23.56 -31.19 2.07
N LEU A 9 23.08 -32.36 1.66
CA LEU A 9 21.81 -32.50 0.95
C LEU A 9 20.62 -32.11 1.83
N SER A 10 20.64 -32.52 3.10
CA SER A 10 19.61 -32.15 4.08
C SER A 10 19.60 -30.65 4.37
N ALA A 11 20.77 -30.02 4.53
CA ALA A 11 20.89 -28.58 4.70
C ALA A 11 20.39 -27.80 3.47
N LEU A 12 20.70 -28.29 2.25
CA LEU A 12 20.23 -27.69 1.00
C LEU A 12 18.70 -27.79 0.85
N LEU A 13 18.11 -28.93 1.19
CA LEU A 13 16.65 -29.12 1.17
C LEU A 13 15.94 -28.23 2.18
N LEU A 14 16.50 -28.03 3.37
CA LEU A 14 16.00 -27.07 4.37
C LEU A 14 16.07 -25.62 3.86
N LEU A 15 17.17 -25.24 3.21
CA LEU A 15 17.34 -23.92 2.59
C LEU A 15 16.31 -23.65 1.48
N LEU A 16 16.06 -24.65 0.63
CA LEU A 16 15.07 -24.55 -0.44
C LEU A 16 13.62 -24.54 0.09
N TYR A 17 13.36 -25.19 1.23
CA TYR A 17 12.05 -25.15 1.90
C TYR A 17 11.75 -23.78 2.53
N VAL A 18 12.78 -23.09 3.06
CA VAL A 18 12.64 -21.75 3.65
C VAL A 18 12.59 -20.65 2.58
N ALA A 19 13.06 -20.94 1.36
CA ALA A 19 12.93 -20.05 0.20
C ALA A 19 11.48 -20.03 -0.33
N GLY A 20 10.55 -19.54 0.49
CA GLY A 20 9.19 -19.24 0.06
C GLY A 20 9.19 -18.19 -1.05
N THR A 21 8.20 -18.26 -1.93
CA THR A 21 7.96 -17.26 -2.97
C THR A 21 7.53 -15.94 -2.30
N ALA A 22 8.50 -15.09 -1.97
CA ALA A 22 8.22 -13.71 -1.56
C ALA A 22 7.74 -12.94 -2.79
N HIS A 23 6.43 -12.79 -2.92
CA HIS A 23 5.87 -11.85 -3.88
C HIS A 23 5.97 -10.46 -3.26
N CYS A 24 7.06 -9.75 -3.55
CA CYS A 24 7.34 -8.46 -2.94
C CYS A 24 6.44 -7.34 -3.48
N ASP A 25 5.81 -7.55 -4.63
CA ASP A 25 4.97 -6.55 -5.28
C ASP A 25 3.48 -6.80 -5.07
N THR A 26 2.72 -5.73 -4.83
CA THR A 26 1.25 -5.78 -4.92
C THR A 26 0.84 -5.93 -6.39
N PRO A 27 -0.27 -6.61 -6.71
CA PRO A 27 -0.75 -6.70 -8.11
C PRO A 27 -1.25 -5.38 -8.72
N ALA A 28 -1.15 -4.25 -7.99
CA ALA A 28 -1.56 -2.94 -8.46
C ALA A 28 -0.64 -2.43 -9.59
N ASN A 29 -1.23 -1.73 -10.55
CA ASN A 29 -0.50 -1.10 -11.65
C ASN A 29 -1.09 0.29 -11.95
N CYS A 30 -1.09 1.14 -10.92
CA CYS A 30 -1.61 2.50 -10.98
C CYS A 30 -0.58 3.49 -11.54
N THR A 31 -1.04 4.52 -12.24
CA THR A 31 -0.17 5.54 -12.82
C THR A 31 -0.22 6.85 -12.05
N TYR A 32 0.78 7.71 -12.24
CA TYR A 32 0.83 9.02 -11.60
C TYR A 32 -0.41 9.90 -11.85
N PRO A 33 -0.98 10.00 -13.07
CA PRO A 33 -2.24 10.70 -13.29
C PRO A 33 -3.41 10.17 -12.46
N ASP A 34 -3.42 8.88 -12.13
CA ASP A 34 -4.48 8.24 -11.33
C ASP A 34 -4.41 8.65 -9.85
N LEU A 35 -3.24 9.09 -9.40
CA LEU A 35 -3.02 9.61 -8.05
C LEU A 35 -3.48 11.07 -7.90
N LEU A 36 -3.51 11.85 -8.99
CA LEU A 36 -3.88 13.26 -8.92
C LEU A 36 -5.36 13.46 -8.62
N GLY A 37 -5.68 14.49 -7.84
CA GLY A 37 -7.05 14.85 -7.49
C GLY A 37 -7.29 14.93 -5.99
N THR A 38 -8.55 14.77 -5.59
CA THR A 38 -8.99 14.90 -4.20
C THR A 38 -9.19 13.53 -3.57
N TRP A 39 -8.52 13.30 -2.45
CA TRP A 39 -8.59 12.09 -1.66
C TRP A 39 -9.26 12.34 -0.32
N ILE A 40 -9.99 11.34 0.15
CA ILE A 40 -10.65 11.36 1.45
C ILE A 40 -10.08 10.19 2.25
N PHE A 41 -9.37 10.52 3.33
CA PHE A 41 -8.79 9.56 4.25
C PHE A 41 -9.73 9.34 5.41
N HIS A 42 -10.19 8.10 5.56
CA HIS A 42 -10.94 7.63 6.72
C HIS A 42 -9.93 7.07 7.73
N VAL A 43 -9.77 7.75 8.84
CA VAL A 43 -8.74 7.44 9.84
C VAL A 43 -9.39 6.77 11.04
N GLY A 44 -8.84 5.63 11.46
CA GLY A 44 -9.26 4.92 12.67
C GLY A 44 -8.87 5.64 13.96
N PRO A 45 -9.02 4.96 15.11
CA PRO A 45 -8.70 5.51 16.43
C PRO A 45 -7.26 6.04 16.50
N GLY A 46 -7.10 7.25 17.03
CA GLY A 46 -5.80 7.90 17.19
C GLY A 46 -5.03 7.44 18.44
N GLY A 47 -3.74 7.77 18.52
CA GLY A 47 -2.92 7.53 19.71
C GLY A 47 -2.28 6.14 19.78
N SER A 48 -2.48 5.30 18.78
CA SER A 48 -1.78 4.02 18.64
C SER A 48 -0.27 4.25 18.45
N GLN A 49 0.55 3.35 18.99
CA GLN A 49 1.99 3.35 18.74
C GLN A 49 2.30 2.63 17.42
N ARG A 50 3.59 2.53 17.10
CA ARG A 50 4.11 1.86 15.89
C ARG A 50 3.70 0.38 15.73
N ASP A 51 3.20 -0.25 16.79
CA ASP A 51 2.73 -1.64 16.85
C ASP A 51 1.24 -1.79 16.51
N VAL A 52 0.59 -0.72 16.03
CA VAL A 52 -0.78 -0.77 15.53
C VAL A 52 -0.92 -1.77 14.39
N ASN A 53 -1.94 -2.63 14.49
CA ASN A 53 -2.26 -3.60 13.45
C ASN A 53 -3.34 -3.01 12.51
N CYS A 54 -2.92 -2.48 11.36
CA CYS A 54 -3.80 -1.90 10.35
C CYS A 54 -4.70 -2.94 9.67
N SER A 55 -4.34 -4.24 9.70
CA SER A 55 -5.15 -5.31 9.11
C SER A 55 -6.45 -5.57 9.87
N VAL A 56 -6.54 -5.12 11.13
CA VAL A 56 -7.75 -5.21 11.98
C VAL A 56 -8.21 -3.83 12.44
N MET A 57 -8.20 -2.88 11.50
CA MET A 57 -8.66 -1.52 11.79
C MET A 57 -10.13 -1.50 12.25
N GLY A 58 -10.38 -0.81 13.37
CA GLY A 58 -11.73 -0.54 13.85
C GLY A 58 -12.51 0.45 12.97
N PRO A 59 -13.71 0.88 13.38
CA PRO A 59 -14.48 1.86 12.63
C PRO A 59 -13.71 3.18 12.48
N PRO A 60 -13.81 3.86 11.32
CA PRO A 60 -13.15 5.15 11.14
C PRO A 60 -13.79 6.23 12.02
N GLU A 61 -12.95 7.02 12.69
CA GLU A 61 -13.38 8.08 13.61
C GLU A 61 -13.21 9.48 13.01
N LYS A 62 -12.26 9.65 12.09
CA LYS A 62 -11.91 10.95 11.51
C LYS A 62 -11.90 10.88 9.99
N LYS A 63 -12.15 12.04 9.37
CA LYS A 63 -12.08 12.24 7.92
C LYS A 63 -11.10 13.36 7.62
N VAL A 64 -10.12 13.09 6.76
CA VAL A 64 -9.14 14.08 6.29
C VAL A 64 -9.25 14.18 4.78
N VAL A 65 -9.38 15.40 4.26
CA VAL A 65 -9.42 15.67 2.82
C VAL A 65 -8.06 16.19 2.40
N VAL A 66 -7.49 15.59 1.36
CA VAL A 66 -6.18 15.96 0.82
C VAL A 66 -6.28 16.11 -0.68
N HIS A 67 -5.70 17.17 -1.22
CA HIS A 67 -5.65 17.45 -2.64
C HIS A 67 -4.22 17.28 -3.16
N LEU A 68 -4.07 16.48 -4.20
CA LEU A 68 -2.79 16.19 -4.84
C LEU A 68 -2.75 16.84 -6.22
N LYS A 69 -1.80 17.77 -6.39
CA LYS A 69 -1.61 18.54 -7.62
C LYS A 69 -0.22 18.33 -8.17
N LYS A 70 -0.15 18.19 -9.50
CA LYS A 70 1.11 18.14 -10.24
C LYS A 70 2.03 19.33 -9.87
N LEU A 71 3.33 19.15 -9.63
CA LEU A 71 4.16 17.93 -9.78
C LEU A 71 4.22 17.04 -8.53
N ASP A 72 4.24 17.63 -7.34
CA ASP A 72 4.39 16.90 -6.08
C ASP A 72 3.70 17.64 -4.92
N THR A 73 2.79 18.56 -5.20
CA THR A 73 2.15 19.40 -4.17
C THR A 73 0.94 18.72 -3.55
N ALA A 74 0.94 18.58 -2.22
CA ALA A 74 -0.22 18.19 -1.43
C ALA A 74 -0.73 19.37 -0.62
N TYR A 75 -2.04 19.54 -0.49
CA TYR A 75 -2.64 20.55 0.39
C TYR A 75 -3.97 20.08 0.97
N ASP A 76 -4.38 20.67 2.09
CA ASP A 76 -5.66 20.42 2.74
C ASP A 76 -6.60 21.64 2.68
N ASP A 77 -7.82 21.47 3.17
CA ASP A 77 -8.83 22.54 3.25
C ASP A 77 -8.48 23.64 4.27
N PHE A 78 -7.48 23.41 5.14
CA PHE A 78 -7.04 24.37 6.16
C PHE A 78 -5.91 25.28 5.66
N GLY A 79 -5.46 25.09 4.41
CA GLY A 79 -4.40 25.89 3.79
C GLY A 79 -2.99 25.39 4.11
N ASN A 80 -2.85 24.21 4.73
CA ASN A 80 -1.54 23.58 4.88
C ASN A 80 -1.07 23.06 3.52
N SER A 81 0.24 23.12 3.30
CA SER A 81 0.87 22.57 2.09
C SER A 81 2.00 21.64 2.45
N GLY A 82 2.23 20.68 1.58
CA GLY A 82 3.19 19.60 1.76
C GLY A 82 3.57 18.97 0.43
N ARG A 83 4.16 17.79 0.49
CA ARG A 83 4.61 17.06 -0.70
C ARG A 83 4.05 15.65 -0.77
N PHE A 84 3.91 15.13 -1.98
CA PHE A 84 3.59 13.73 -2.21
C PHE A 84 4.51 13.12 -3.26
N THR A 85 4.68 11.80 -3.18
CA THR A 85 5.36 11.02 -4.21
C THR A 85 4.59 9.74 -4.47
N ILE A 86 4.52 9.34 -5.74
CA ILE A 86 4.06 7.99 -6.10
C ILE A 86 5.21 7.01 -5.85
N ILE A 87 4.89 5.82 -5.36
CA ILE A 87 5.82 4.72 -5.19
C ILE A 87 5.57 3.76 -6.34
N TYR A 88 6.36 3.96 -7.41
CA TYR A 88 6.26 3.24 -8.68
C TYR A 88 4.81 3.20 -9.19
N ASN A 89 4.15 2.05 -9.08
CA ASN A 89 2.75 1.83 -9.44
C ASN A 89 1.93 1.20 -8.29
N GLN A 90 2.52 1.11 -7.10
CA GLN A 90 2.04 0.30 -5.98
C GLN A 90 1.29 1.12 -4.94
N GLY A 91 1.71 2.37 -4.73
CA GLY A 91 1.14 3.22 -3.69
C GLY A 91 1.69 4.62 -3.75
N PHE A 92 1.57 5.34 -2.65
CA PHE A 92 2.04 6.72 -2.54
C PHE A 92 2.44 7.06 -1.09
N GLU A 93 3.26 8.08 -0.95
CA GLU A 93 3.56 8.74 0.32
C GLU A 93 3.18 10.22 0.23
N ILE A 94 2.54 10.76 1.26
CA ILE A 94 2.24 12.19 1.41
C ILE A 94 2.78 12.68 2.75
N VAL A 95 3.50 13.79 2.73
CA VAL A 95 3.94 14.51 3.93
C VAL A 95 3.22 15.84 3.97
N LEU A 96 2.32 16.02 4.95
CA LEU A 96 1.46 17.19 5.08
C LEU A 96 1.13 17.46 6.56
N ASN A 97 1.26 18.71 6.98
CA ASN A 97 0.94 19.17 8.34
C ASN A 97 1.60 18.32 9.45
N ASP A 98 2.89 18.03 9.30
CA ASP A 98 3.69 17.16 10.19
C ASP A 98 3.25 15.68 10.30
N TYR A 99 2.31 15.25 9.46
CA TYR A 99 1.92 13.83 9.31
C TYR A 99 2.47 13.23 8.02
N LYS A 100 2.78 11.94 8.08
CA LYS A 100 3.12 11.11 6.91
C LYS A 100 2.01 10.10 6.67
N TRP A 101 1.51 10.08 5.44
CA TRP A 101 0.48 9.16 4.97
C TRP A 101 1.11 8.21 3.96
N PHE A 102 0.87 6.91 4.13
CA PHE A 102 1.33 5.88 3.23
C PHE A 102 0.22 4.85 3.05
N ALA A 103 -0.04 4.46 1.80
CA ALA A 103 -0.96 3.39 1.48
C ALA A 103 -0.59 2.75 0.14
N PHE A 104 -0.89 1.45 0.03
CA PHE A 104 -0.91 0.78 -1.27
C PHE A 104 -2.22 1.07 -1.99
N PHE A 105 -2.20 0.96 -3.31
CA PHE A 105 -3.41 0.99 -4.11
C PHE A 105 -4.16 -0.33 -4.00
N LYS A 106 -5.48 -0.23 -3.84
CA LYS A 106 -6.38 -1.37 -3.75
C LYS A 106 -6.45 -2.11 -5.07
N VAL A 107 -6.22 -3.42 -5.00
CA VAL A 107 -6.49 -4.36 -6.08
C VAL A 107 -7.83 -5.03 -5.81
N ALA A 108 -8.79 -4.91 -6.74
CA ALA A 108 -9.98 -5.73 -6.69
C ALA A 108 -9.57 -7.20 -6.92
N LYS A 109 -9.77 -8.08 -5.93
CA LYS A 109 -9.66 -9.53 -6.17
C LYS A 109 -10.76 -9.91 -7.17
N LEU A 110 -10.34 -10.29 -8.37
CA LEU A 110 -11.24 -10.69 -9.46
C LEU A 110 -11.83 -12.06 -9.13
N GLU A 111 -13.07 -12.10 -8.64
CA GLU A 111 -13.89 -13.30 -8.69
C GLU A 111 -14.86 -13.15 -9.88
N GLY A 112 -14.41 -13.58 -11.06
CA GLY A 112 -15.23 -13.65 -12.28
C GLY A 112 -15.04 -12.53 -13.30
N GLU A 113 -15.13 -12.90 -14.58
CA GLU A 113 -14.93 -12.10 -15.81
C GLU A 113 -15.92 -10.92 -16.02
N PHE A 114 -16.76 -10.57 -15.04
CA PHE A 114 -17.85 -9.61 -15.20
C PHE A 114 -17.41 -8.13 -15.04
N TRP A 115 -16.25 -7.84 -14.44
CA TRP A 115 -15.87 -6.46 -14.10
C TRP A 115 -14.78 -5.81 -14.98
N LYS A 116 -14.31 -6.49 -16.04
CA LYS A 116 -13.36 -5.91 -17.02
C LYS A 116 -13.88 -4.63 -17.70
N LEU A 117 -15.18 -4.31 -17.60
CA LEU A 117 -15.83 -3.16 -18.24
C LEU A 117 -16.16 -1.97 -17.31
N GLN A 118 -15.80 -1.99 -16.02
CA GLN A 118 -16.15 -0.88 -15.09
C GLN A 118 -14.98 -0.17 -14.42
N MET A 119 -13.76 -0.66 -14.52
CA MET A 119 -12.59 0.01 -13.93
C MET A 119 -11.86 0.85 -14.98
N LYS A 120 -12.50 1.92 -15.46
CA LYS A 120 -11.75 2.94 -16.20
C LYS A 120 -10.87 3.77 -15.25
N TYR A 121 -11.34 4.05 -14.03
CA TYR A 121 -10.65 4.62 -12.85
C TYR A 121 -11.57 4.38 -11.63
N PRO A 122 -11.12 4.02 -10.41
CA PRO A 122 -10.05 4.72 -9.69
C PRO A 122 -9.08 3.79 -8.94
N CYS A 123 -7.80 4.14 -8.93
CA CYS A 123 -6.91 3.65 -7.89
C CYS A 123 -7.50 4.10 -6.54
N GLN A 124 -7.80 3.17 -5.64
CA GLN A 124 -8.30 3.44 -4.28
C GLN A 124 -7.21 3.09 -3.28
N MET A 125 -7.31 3.53 -2.03
CA MET A 125 -6.38 3.07 -0.98
C MET A 125 -6.79 1.67 -0.49
N ASP A 126 -5.81 0.83 -0.21
CA ASP A 126 -5.98 -0.40 0.56
C ASP A 126 -5.61 -0.20 2.02
N PHE A 127 -6.39 -0.79 2.91
CA PHE A 127 -6.16 -0.81 4.36
C PHE A 127 -5.83 -2.25 4.77
N SER A 128 -4.72 -2.77 4.24
CA SER A 128 -4.19 -4.10 4.61
C SER A 128 -3.16 -3.99 5.73
#